data_AF-A0A3R7K746-F1
#
_entry.id   AF-A0A3R7K746-F1
#
_cell.length_a   1.000
_cell.length_b   1.000
_cell.length_c   1.000
_cell.angle_alpha   90.00
_cell.angle_beta   90.00
_cell.angle_gamma   90.00
#
_symmetry.space_group_name_H-M   'P 1'
#
loop_
_entity.id
_entity.type
_entity.pdbx_description
1 polymer ?
#
loop_
_entity_poly.entity_id
_entity_poly.type
_entity_poly.pdbx_seq_one_letter_code
_entity_poly.pdbx_strand_id
1 'polypeptide(L)'
;MPQLAPLLDKLDAKPFPEMTFSAVRSIASYINAHNTSSADIEEDINSLNTQQQDTFMKVLYCCLANDSRSSATYFRWHEKLHAIAGSGAIIRVMTDKNNMSPEKQQT
;
A
#
# COMPACT_ATOMS: atom_id res chain seq x y z
N MET A 1 10.68 13.21 9.63
CA MET A 1 11.39 12.05 9.02
C MET A 1 10.32 11.15 8.44
N PRO A 2 10.18 10.99 7.11
CA PRO A 2 9.18 10.10 6.57
C PRO A 2 9.65 8.66 6.83
N GLN A 3 9.19 8.06 7.93
CA GLN A 3 9.47 6.65 8.24
C GLN A 3 8.70 5.70 7.32
N LEU A 4 7.79 6.21 6.50
CA LEU A 4 6.93 5.42 5.64
C LEU A 4 7.68 4.76 4.47
N ALA A 5 8.53 5.51 3.75
CA ALA A 5 9.32 5.00 2.62
C ALA A 5 10.13 3.72 2.95
N PRO A 6 10.98 3.68 4.00
CA PRO A 6 11.76 2.49 4.32
C PRO A 6 10.90 1.32 4.84
N LEU A 7 9.66 1.56 5.27
CA LEU A 7 8.72 0.48 5.59
C LEU A 7 8.11 -0.13 4.33
N LEU A 8 7.84 0.70 3.31
CA LEU A 8 7.32 0.27 2.02
C LEU A 8 8.36 -0.51 1.21
N ASP A 9 9.63 -0.10 1.26
CA ASP A 9 10.71 -0.79 0.54
C ASP A 9 10.87 -2.26 0.96
N LYS A 10 10.51 -2.59 2.21
CA LYS A 10 10.52 -3.98 2.71
C LYS A 10 9.43 -4.86 2.09
N LEU A 11 8.43 -4.25 1.46
CA LEU A 11 7.27 -4.92 0.89
C LEU A 11 7.22 -4.84 -0.64
N ASP A 12 8.12 -4.08 -1.25
CA ASP A 12 8.05 -3.74 -2.68
C ASP A 12 8.10 -4.97 -3.60
N ALA A 13 8.91 -5.96 -3.24
CA ALA A 13 9.06 -7.19 -4.00
C ALA A 13 7.84 -8.14 -3.91
N LYS A 14 6.86 -7.84 -3.06
CA LYS A 14 5.76 -8.76 -2.76
C LYS A 14 4.52 -8.45 -3.62
N PRO A 15 4.00 -9.42 -4.40
CA PRO A 15 2.79 -9.22 -5.17
C PRO A 15 1.58 -9.11 -4.24
N PHE A 16 0.58 -8.31 -4.65
CA PHE A 16 -0.62 -8.01 -3.86
C PHE A 16 -1.36 -9.26 -3.34
N PRO A 17 -1.58 -10.34 -4.13
CA PRO A 17 -2.30 -11.52 -3.66
C PRO A 17 -1.61 -12.24 -2.50
N GLU A 18 -0.30 -12.10 -2.37
CA GLU A 18 0.46 -12.71 -1.28
C GLU A 18 0.51 -11.81 -0.04
N MET A 19 0.11 -10.55 -0.16
CA MET A 19 0.23 -9.55 0.90
C MET A 19 -0.66 -9.91 2.09
N THR A 20 -0.02 -10.17 3.24
CA THR A 20 -0.70 -10.57 4.47
C THR A 20 -0.77 -9.41 5.45
N PHE A 21 -1.79 -9.40 6.32
CA PHE A 21 -1.91 -8.38 7.37
C PHE A 21 -0.70 -8.34 8.31
N SER A 22 -0.09 -9.50 8.59
CA SER A 22 1.12 -9.58 9.40
C SER A 22 2.30 -8.81 8.80
N ALA A 23 2.45 -8.84 7.47
CA ALA A 23 3.52 -8.13 6.77
C ALA A 23 3.30 -6.61 6.79
N VAL A 24 2.05 -6.15 6.71
CA VAL A 24 1.73 -4.71 6.66
C VAL A 24 1.48 -4.09 8.03
N ARG A 25 1.51 -4.88 9.12
CA ARG A 25 1.14 -4.45 10.48
C ARG A 25 1.92 -3.22 10.96
N SER A 26 3.22 -3.14 10.66
CA SER A 26 4.04 -1.98 11.04
C SER A 26 3.58 -0.70 10.34
N ILE A 27 3.16 -0.79 9.08
CA ILE A 27 2.63 0.34 8.31
C ILE A 27 1.22 0.69 8.78
N ALA A 28 0.37 -0.30 9.06
CA ALA A 28 -0.95 -0.07 9.66
C ALA A 28 -0.84 0.70 10.99
N SER A 29 0.12 0.33 11.84
CA SER A 29 0.40 1.06 13.08
C SER A 29 0.89 2.49 12.81
N TYR A 30 1.72 2.70 11.79
CA TYR A 30 2.16 4.03 11.37
C TYR A 30 0.99 4.90 10.94
N ILE A 31 0.14 4.39 10.03
CA ILE A 31 -1.06 5.08 9.52
C ILE A 31 -1.99 5.51 10.67
N ASN A 32 -2.24 4.60 11.62
CA ASN A 32 -3.14 4.87 12.75
C ASN A 32 -2.54 5.87 13.75
N ALA A 33 -1.21 5.90 13.90
CA ALA A 33 -0.52 6.87 14.76
C ALA A 33 -0.35 8.24 14.08
N HIS A 34 -0.28 8.29 12.75
CA HIS A 34 -0.04 9.49 11.94
C HIS A 34 -1.31 9.90 11.16
N ASN A 35 -2.48 9.82 11.78
CA ASN A 35 -3.74 10.25 11.17
C ASN A 35 -3.94 11.78 11.21
N THR A 36 -2.85 12.54 11.14
CA THR A 36 -2.80 13.98 11.39
C THR A 36 -3.45 14.76 10.24
N SER A 37 -3.17 16.07 10.12
CA SER A 37 -3.88 16.93 9.17
C SER A 37 -3.77 16.41 7.73
N SER A 38 -4.70 16.81 6.86
CA SER A 38 -4.68 16.36 5.47
C SER A 38 -3.38 16.77 4.76
N ALA A 39 -2.76 17.88 5.18
CA ALA A 39 -1.50 18.36 4.65
C ALA A 39 -0.33 17.42 4.99
N ASP A 40 -0.27 16.90 6.23
CA ASP A 40 0.80 15.99 6.65
C ASP A 40 0.73 14.67 5.88
N ILE A 41 -0.48 14.15 5.64
CA ILE A 41 -0.71 12.94 4.84
C ILE A 41 -0.23 13.17 3.39
N GLU A 42 -0.55 14.33 2.82
CA GLU A 42 -0.10 14.68 1.47
C GLU A 42 1.42 14.86 1.40
N GLU A 43 2.07 15.44 2.41
CA GLU A 43 3.53 15.55 2.48
C GLU A 43 4.19 14.17 2.52
N ASP A 44 3.68 13.26 3.37
CA ASP A 44 4.17 11.88 3.46
C ASP A 44 4.07 11.17 2.10
N ILE A 45 2.93 11.29 1.41
CA ILE A 45 2.71 10.62 0.11
C ILE A 45 3.55 11.25 -1.00
N ASN A 46 3.73 12.57 -1.00
CA ASN A 46 4.56 13.27 -1.99
C ASN A 46 6.05 12.93 -1.82
N SER A 47 6.48 12.50 -0.63
CA SER A 47 7.84 11.99 -0.42
C SER A 47 8.10 10.61 -1.04
N LEU A 48 7.04 9.88 -1.43
CA LEU A 48 7.13 8.54 -2.01
C LEU A 48 7.34 8.61 -3.52
N ASN A 49 8.19 7.71 -4.03
CA ASN A 49 8.27 7.48 -5.47
C ASN A 49 7.04 6.67 -5.97
N THR A 50 6.85 6.60 -7.30
CA THR A 50 5.69 5.92 -7.90
C THR A 50 5.55 4.46 -7.49
N GLN A 51 6.67 3.73 -7.38
CA GLN A 51 6.69 2.33 -6.97
C GLN A 51 6.24 2.18 -5.51
N GLN A 52 6.72 3.04 -4.62
CA GLN A 52 6.31 3.10 -3.22
C GLN A 52 4.84 3.49 -3.07
N GLN A 53 4.31 4.39 -3.91
CA GLN A 53 2.89 4.74 -3.94
C GLN A 53 2.02 3.54 -4.32
N ASP A 54 2.43 2.76 -5.32
CA ASP A 54 1.72 1.53 -5.70
C ASP A 54 1.75 0.51 -4.57
N THR A 55 2.92 0.27 -3.96
CA THR A 55 3.06 -0.61 -2.80
C THR A 55 2.23 -0.11 -1.62
N PHE A 56 2.13 1.20 -1.42
CA PHE A 56 1.27 1.77 -0.38
C PHE A 56 -0.22 1.55 -0.66
N MET A 57 -0.63 1.63 -1.92
CA MET A 57 -1.99 1.29 -2.34
C MET A 57 -2.32 -0.19 -2.06
N LYS A 58 -1.37 -1.12 -2.29
CA LYS A 58 -1.51 -2.54 -1.90
C LYS A 58 -1.73 -2.69 -0.40
N VAL A 59 -0.92 -1.98 0.41
CA VAL A 59 -1.01 -1.98 1.87
C VAL A 59 -2.39 -1.51 2.33
N LEU A 60 -2.90 -0.41 1.78
CA LEU A 60 -4.22 0.13 2.15
C LEU A 60 -5.35 -0.87 1.88
N TYR A 61 -5.36 -1.54 0.73
CA TYR A 61 -6.35 -2.59 0.46
C TYR A 61 -6.20 -3.80 1.37
N CYS A 62 -4.95 -4.20 1.70
CA CYS A 62 -4.71 -5.27 2.67
C CYS A 62 -5.25 -4.90 4.06
N CYS A 63 -5.02 -3.67 4.53
CA CYS A 63 -5.56 -3.17 5.79
C CYS A 63 -7.10 -3.12 5.77
N LEU A 64 -7.71 -2.58 4.73
CA LEU A 64 -9.17 -2.50 4.59
C LEU A 64 -9.85 -3.88 4.60
N ALA A 65 -9.19 -4.91 4.06
CA ALA A 65 -9.69 -6.27 4.07
C ALA A 65 -9.61 -6.95 5.45
N ASN A 66 -8.67 -6.54 6.31
CA ASN A 66 -8.31 -7.26 7.55
C ASN A 66 -8.60 -6.49 8.85
N ASP A 67 -8.72 -5.16 8.80
CA ASP A 67 -8.95 -4.30 9.95
C ASP A 67 -10.07 -3.28 9.68
N SER A 68 -11.29 -3.68 10.02
CA SER A 68 -12.47 -2.83 9.84
C SER A 68 -12.58 -1.70 10.85
N ARG A 69 -11.90 -1.78 12.01
CA ARG A 69 -12.00 -0.78 13.10
C ARG A 69 -11.40 0.56 12.70
N SER A 70 -10.35 0.53 11.90
CA SER A 70 -9.63 1.73 11.41
C SER A 70 -9.94 2.06 9.95
N SER A 71 -11.01 1.49 9.39
CA SER A 71 -11.40 1.66 7.98
C SER A 71 -11.51 3.12 7.54
N ALA A 72 -12.08 4.01 8.37
CA ALA A 72 -12.17 5.44 8.07
C ALA A 72 -10.80 6.10 7.89
N THR A 73 -9.82 5.73 8.72
CA THR A 73 -8.43 6.21 8.59
C THR A 73 -7.83 5.70 7.29
N TYR A 74 -7.96 4.41 6.98
CA TYR A 74 -7.42 3.84 5.74
C TYR A 74 -8.03 4.47 4.49
N PHE A 75 -9.34 4.76 4.49
CA PHE A 75 -9.98 5.47 3.38
C PHE A 75 -9.50 6.91 3.22
N ARG A 76 -9.21 7.62 4.32
CA ARG A 76 -8.65 8.98 4.24
C ARG A 76 -7.26 8.99 3.60
N TRP A 77 -6.41 8.03 3.96
CA TRP A 77 -5.10 7.88 3.32
C TRP A 77 -5.22 7.44 1.85
N HIS A 78 -6.18 6.56 1.55
CA HIS A 78 -6.48 6.14 0.18
C HIS A 78 -6.93 7.30 -0.70
N GLU A 79 -7.83 8.17 -0.21
CA GLU A 79 -8.29 9.35 -0.94
C GLU A 79 -7.12 10.25 -1.34
N LYS A 80 -6.19 10.52 -0.41
CA LYS A 80 -5.02 11.36 -0.67
C LYS A 80 -4.03 10.71 -1.62
N LEU A 81 -3.80 9.41 -1.47
CA LEU A 81 -2.94 8.66 -2.38
C LEU A 81 -3.53 8.63 -3.79
N HIS A 82 -4.85 8.45 -3.92
CA HIS A 82 -5.55 8.46 -5.20
C HIS A 82 -5.48 9.84 -5.87
N ALA A 83 -5.62 10.93 -5.11
CA ALA A 83 -5.48 12.28 -5.65
C ALA A 83 -4.09 12.55 -6.24
N ILE A 84 -3.03 11.98 -5.66
CA ILE A 84 -1.63 12.19 -6.08
C ILE A 84 -1.22 11.20 -7.19
N ALA A 85 -1.44 9.90 -6.98
CA ALA A 85 -0.98 8.83 -7.87
C ALA A 85 -1.97 8.50 -9.00
N GLY A 86 -3.23 8.94 -8.86
CA GLY A 86 -4.30 8.71 -9.82
C GLY A 86 -4.82 7.26 -9.85
N SER A 87 -5.77 7.02 -10.74
CA SER A 87 -6.40 5.69 -10.91
C SER A 87 -5.43 4.62 -11.43
N GLY A 88 -4.32 5.01 -12.05
CA GLY A 88 -3.29 4.08 -12.53
C GLY A 88 -2.70 3.23 -11.41
N ALA A 89 -2.52 3.80 -10.20
CA ALA A 89 -2.03 3.05 -9.05
C ALA A 89 -3.00 1.95 -8.62
N ILE A 90 -4.31 2.23 -8.63
CA ILE A 90 -5.35 1.24 -8.33
C ILE A 90 -5.32 0.12 -9.36
N ILE A 91 -5.28 0.47 -10.66
CA ILE A 91 -5.28 -0.52 -11.75
C ILE A 91 -4.06 -1.43 -11.62
N ARG A 92 -2.86 -0.87 -11.41
CA ARG A 92 -1.62 -1.66 -11.23
C ARG A 92 -1.73 -2.64 -10.08
N VAL A 93 -2.27 -2.23 -8.93
CA VAL A 93 -2.53 -3.13 -7.79
C VAL A 93 -3.53 -4.23 -8.13
N MET A 94 -4.64 -3.90 -8.81
CA MET A 94 -5.66 -4.89 -9.19
C MET A 94 -5.16 -5.87 -10.27
N THR A 95 -4.17 -5.45 -11.07
CA THR A 95 -3.51 -6.30 -12.07
C THR A 95 -2.24 -6.97 -11.58
N ASP A 96 -1.83 -6.71 -10.33
CA ASP A 96 -0.62 -7.28 -9.72
C ASP A 96 -0.85 -8.77 -9.48
N LYS A 97 -0.41 -9.60 -10.42
CA LYS A 97 -0.60 -11.04 -10.38
C LYS A 97 0.54 -11.71 -9.64
N ASN A 98 0.20 -12.83 -9.01
CA ASN A 98 1.22 -13.71 -8.49
C ASN A 98 1.94 -14.35 -9.67
N ASN A 99 3.22 -14.04 -9.86
CA ASN A 99 4.06 -14.72 -10.84
C ASN A 99 4.40 -16.12 -10.29
N MET A 100 3.40 -16.98 -10.10
CA MET A 100 3.68 -18.40 -10.00
C MET A 100 4.33 -18.82 -11.33
N SER A 101 5.53 -19.37 -11.19
CA SER A 101 6.45 -19.85 -12.21
C SER A 101 5.78 -20.46 -13.45
N PRO A 102 6.39 -20.35 -14.64
CA PRO A 102 5.89 -21.04 -15.83
C PRO A 102 5.67 -22.51 -15.49
N GLU A 103 4.46 -23.00 -15.82
CA GLU A 103 4.15 -24.41 -15.87
C GLU A 103 5.34 -25.17 -16.44
N LYS A 104 5.77 -26.23 -15.74
CA LYS A 104 6.63 -27.25 -16.33
C LYS A 104 5.89 -27.79 -17.56
N GLN A 105 6.13 -27.17 -18.72
CA GLN A 105 5.73 -27.73 -20.00
C GLN A 105 6.52 -29.02 -20.16
N GLN A 106 5.75 -30.10 -20.13
CA GLN A 106 6.06 -31.43 -20.65
C GLN A 106 7.25 -31.48 -21.60
N THR A 107 8.22 -32.32 -21.27
CA THR A 107 8.76 -33.33 -22.19
C THR A 107 9.32 -34.49 -21.38
#